data_AF-A0A1Y4A944-F1
#
_entry.id   AF-A0A1Y4A944-F1
#
_cell.length_a   1.000
_cell.length_b   1.000
_cell.length_c   1.000
_cell.angle_alpha   90.00
_cell.angle_beta   90.00
_cell.angle_gamma   90.00
#
_symmetry.space_group_name_H-M   'P 1'
#
loop_
_entity.id
_entity.type
_entity.pdbx_description
1 polymer ?
#
loop_
_entity_poly.entity_id
_entity_poly.type
_entity_poly.pdbx_seq_one_letter_code
_entity_poly.pdbx_strand_id
1 'polypeptide(L)'
;MKKIKSFYYEIVISKIYMMEKYKQEFDEKNIYNGIWGTLQTLFVFTACIILFILVHIYRTPQYKLSIALGTVILCLIVVNAIIKKLKQDRYVQIIHEEYLKMTKEERKKHYKRGLWKVIPIFFYPIIIIAFLKLITL
;
A
#
# COMPACT_ATOMS: atom_id res chain seq x y z
N MET A 1 -5.93 20.38 -7.10
CA MET A 1 -6.09 19.20 -6.21
C MET A 1 -6.75 17.96 -6.87
N LYS A 2 -6.99 17.90 -8.20
CA LYS A 2 -7.70 16.77 -8.85
C LYS A 2 -6.85 15.52 -9.17
N LYS A 3 -5.50 15.58 -9.17
CA LYS A 3 -4.64 14.49 -9.68
C LYS A 3 -4.06 13.53 -8.63
N ILE A 4 -3.96 13.92 -7.36
CA ILE A 4 -3.50 13.03 -6.26
C ILE A 4 -4.63 12.04 -5.83
N LYS A 5 -5.86 12.28 -6.31
CA LYS A 5 -7.06 11.47 -6.05
C LYS A 5 -7.10 10.09 -6.73
N SER A 6 -6.05 9.54 -7.31
CA SER A 6 -6.18 8.27 -8.08
C SER A 6 -5.83 7.02 -7.28
N PHE A 7 -4.68 6.97 -6.61
CA PHE A 7 -4.19 5.71 -6.04
C PHE A 7 -4.93 5.34 -4.75
N TYR A 8 -4.87 6.19 -3.71
CA TYR A 8 -5.53 5.95 -2.42
C TYR A 8 -7.05 5.91 -2.52
N TYR A 9 -7.61 6.72 -3.42
CA TYR A 9 -9.05 6.81 -3.62
C TYR A 9 -9.70 5.48 -4.01
N GLU A 10 -9.16 4.84 -5.03
CA GLU A 10 -9.66 3.56 -5.53
C GLU A 10 -9.46 2.45 -4.47
N ILE A 11 -8.39 2.52 -3.68
CA ILE A 11 -8.16 1.60 -2.56
C ILE A 11 -9.20 1.81 -1.45
N VAL A 12 -9.45 3.06 -1.06
CA VAL A 12 -10.42 3.41 -0.01
C VAL A 12 -11.83 3.01 -0.45
N ILE A 13 -12.27 3.38 -1.66
CA ILE A 13 -13.57 2.99 -2.19
C ILE A 13 -13.70 1.47 -2.26
N SER A 14 -12.68 0.78 -2.78
CA SER A 14 -12.70 -0.68 -2.84
C SER A 14 -12.87 -1.30 -1.46
N LYS A 15 -12.23 -0.74 -0.43
CA LYS A 15 -12.32 -1.25 0.94
C LYS A 15 -13.67 -0.95 1.58
N ILE A 16 -14.22 0.25 1.38
CA ILE A 16 -15.60 0.61 1.80
C ILE A 16 -16.61 -0.33 1.12
N TYR A 17 -16.46 -0.56 -0.18
CA TYR A 17 -17.34 -1.46 -0.93
C TYR A 17 -17.28 -2.90 -0.41
N MET A 18 -16.10 -3.40 -0.03
CA MET A 18 -16.00 -4.71 0.62
C MET A 18 -16.74 -4.75 1.94
N MET A 19 -16.60 -3.72 2.79
CA MET A 19 -17.35 -3.64 4.05
C MET A 19 -18.86 -3.68 3.81
N GLU A 20 -19.37 -2.87 2.86
CA GLU A 20 -20.79 -2.88 2.48
C GLU A 20 -21.22 -4.28 1.99
N LYS A 21 -20.43 -4.91 1.10
CA LYS A 21 -20.71 -6.26 0.58
C LYS A 21 -20.78 -7.32 1.68
N TYR A 22 -19.94 -7.20 2.71
CA TYR A 22 -19.92 -8.10 3.86
C TYR A 22 -20.83 -7.65 5.01
N LYS A 23 -21.68 -6.64 4.81
CA LYS A 23 -22.58 -6.06 5.82
C LYS A 23 -21.85 -5.62 7.10
N GLN A 24 -20.61 -5.17 6.97
CA GLN A 24 -19.84 -4.61 8.08
C GLN A 24 -20.14 -3.13 8.23
N GLU A 25 -20.17 -2.66 9.48
CA GLU A 25 -20.25 -1.23 9.76
C GLU A 25 -18.99 -0.51 9.23
N PHE A 26 -19.19 0.74 8.81
CA PHE A 26 -18.09 1.56 8.35
C PHE A 26 -17.10 1.83 9.49
N ASP A 27 -15.89 1.31 9.35
CA ASP A 27 -14.80 1.52 10.31
C ASP A 27 -13.64 2.26 9.62
N GLU A 28 -13.53 3.56 9.92
CA GLU A 28 -12.45 4.42 9.43
C GLU A 28 -11.06 3.92 9.84
N LYS A 29 -10.90 3.38 11.05
CA LYS A 29 -9.62 2.85 11.54
C LYS A 29 -9.20 1.64 10.71
N ASN A 30 -10.13 0.73 10.43
CA ASN A 30 -9.84 -0.40 9.56
C ASN A 30 -9.44 0.06 8.15
N ILE A 31 -10.08 1.09 7.60
CA ILE A 31 -9.67 1.64 6.29
C ILE A 31 -8.23 2.17 6.34
N TYR A 32 -7.87 3.01 7.31
CA TYR A 32 -6.49 3.49 7.45
C TYR A 32 -5.49 2.35 7.66
N ASN A 33 -5.84 1.33 8.44
CA ASN A 33 -4.98 0.15 8.60
C ASN A 33 -4.75 -0.58 7.27
N GLY A 34 -5.75 -0.60 6.39
CA GLY A 34 -5.62 -1.14 5.03
C GLY A 34 -4.67 -0.32 4.16
N ILE A 35 -4.80 1.01 4.19
CA ILE A 35 -3.88 1.92 3.48
C ILE A 35 -2.46 1.74 4.03
N TRP A 36 -2.32 1.71 5.35
CA TRP A 36 -1.04 1.53 6.04
C TRP A 36 -0.38 0.21 5.62
N GLY A 37 -1.10 -0.92 5.68
CA GLY A 37 -0.54 -2.22 5.29
C GLY A 37 -0.15 -2.30 3.81
N THR A 38 -0.97 -1.71 2.92
CA THR A 38 -0.66 -1.66 1.48
C THR A 38 0.60 -0.84 1.20
N LEU A 39 0.72 0.34 1.83
CA LEU A 39 1.89 1.19 1.70
C LEU A 39 3.14 0.56 2.31
N GLN A 40 3.00 -0.03 3.49
CA GLN A 40 4.09 -0.68 4.20
C GLN A 40 4.68 -1.82 3.37
N THR A 41 3.82 -2.64 2.77
CA THR A 41 4.24 -3.72 1.87
C THR A 41 4.99 -3.14 0.68
N LEU A 42 4.43 -2.13 0.01
CA LEU A 42 5.07 -1.52 -1.16
C LEU A 42 6.46 -0.95 -0.83
N PHE A 43 6.57 -0.13 0.23
CA PHE A 43 7.81 0.56 0.59
C PHE A 43 8.88 -0.40 1.09
N VAL A 44 8.54 -1.30 2.01
CA VAL A 44 9.53 -2.25 2.58
C VAL A 44 10.06 -3.18 1.49
N PHE A 45 9.20 -3.78 0.68
CA PHE A 45 9.67 -4.71 -0.35
C PHE A 45 10.49 -4.00 -1.43
N THR A 46 10.09 -2.80 -1.85
CA THR A 46 10.89 -2.00 -2.80
C THR A 46 12.27 -1.69 -2.23
N ALA A 47 12.33 -1.29 -0.96
CA ALA A 47 13.60 -0.95 -0.31
C ALA A 47 14.49 -2.20 -0.12
N CYS A 48 13.92 -3.35 0.23
CA CYS A 48 14.65 -4.62 0.30
C CYS A 48 15.29 -5.00 -1.05
N ILE A 49 14.62 -4.75 -2.18
CA ILE A 49 15.15 -5.03 -3.52
C ILE A 49 16.31 -4.10 -3.85
N ILE A 50 16.15 -2.80 -3.60
CA ILE A 50 17.22 -1.82 -3.82
C ILE A 50 18.45 -2.23 -3.00
N LEU A 51 18.25 -2.58 -1.73
CA LEU A 51 19.33 -3.08 -0.87
C LEU A 51 19.97 -4.37 -1.40
N PHE A 52 19.17 -5.33 -1.86
CA PHE A 52 19.69 -6.57 -2.43
C PHE A 52 20.57 -6.29 -3.66
N ILE A 53 20.10 -5.46 -4.59
CA ILE A 53 20.84 -5.07 -5.80
C ILE A 53 22.13 -4.37 -5.41
N LEU A 54 22.07 -3.41 -4.47
CA LEU A 54 23.25 -2.70 -3.97
C LEU A 54 24.28 -3.66 -3.36
N VAL A 55 23.85 -4.59 -2.50
CA VAL A 55 24.75 -5.58 -1.90
C VAL A 55 25.38 -6.48 -2.95
N HIS A 56 24.61 -6.90 -3.97
CA HIS A 56 25.12 -7.75 -5.04
C HIS A 56 26.13 -7.03 -5.95
N ILE A 57 25.89 -5.76 -6.27
CA ILE A 57 26.80 -4.93 -7.09
C ILE A 57 28.08 -4.59 -6.32
N TYR A 58 27.96 -4.10 -5.08
CA TYR A 58 29.09 -3.54 -4.32
C TYR A 58 29.85 -4.57 -3.48
N ARG A 59 29.41 -5.85 -3.44
CA ARG A 59 30.04 -6.98 -2.71
C ARG A 59 30.45 -6.69 -1.26
N THR A 60 29.84 -5.71 -0.59
CA THR A 60 30.30 -5.25 0.74
C THR A 60 29.60 -6.05 1.86
N PRO A 61 30.32 -6.85 2.67
CA PRO A 61 29.67 -7.83 3.53
C PRO A 61 29.34 -7.36 4.96
N GLN A 62 29.94 -6.27 5.44
CA GLN A 62 30.06 -6.02 6.88
C GLN A 62 28.92 -5.20 7.52
N TYR A 63 28.05 -4.55 6.73
CA TYR A 63 26.99 -3.67 7.25
C TYR A 63 25.56 -4.13 6.94
N LYS A 64 25.38 -5.40 6.52
CA LYS A 64 24.12 -5.91 5.93
C LYS A 64 22.90 -5.78 6.87
N LEU A 65 23.05 -6.11 8.14
CA LEU A 65 21.92 -6.12 9.09
C LEU A 65 21.50 -4.70 9.50
N SER A 66 22.46 -3.85 9.89
CA SER A 66 22.17 -2.49 10.34
C SER A 66 21.58 -1.62 9.24
N ILE A 67 22.08 -1.76 8.00
CA ILE A 67 21.51 -1.07 6.84
C ILE A 67 20.07 -1.57 6.57
N ALA A 68 19.85 -2.88 6.55
CA ALA A 68 18.52 -3.44 6.35
C ALA A 68 17.51 -2.95 7.42
N LEU A 69 17.90 -2.98 8.70
CA LEU A 69 17.07 -2.49 9.80
C LEU A 69 16.81 -0.98 9.69
N GLY A 70 17.85 -0.19 9.42
CA GLY A 70 17.72 1.26 9.24
C GLY A 70 16.77 1.62 8.09
N THR A 71 16.85 0.89 6.98
CA THR A 71 15.93 1.07 5.84
C THR A 71 14.49 0.72 6.19
N VAL A 72 14.24 -0.40 6.90
CA VAL A 72 12.89 -0.77 7.34
C VAL A 72 12.30 0.29 8.28
N ILE A 73 13.10 0.79 9.22
CA ILE A 73 12.69 1.87 10.15
C ILE A 73 12.34 3.14 9.36
N LEU A 74 13.17 3.53 8.39
CA LEU A 74 12.89 4.69 7.55
C LEU A 74 11.58 4.54 6.76
N CYS A 75 11.34 3.37 6.18
CA CYS A 75 10.07 3.06 5.51
C CYS A 75 8.87 3.20 6.46
N LEU A 76 8.97 2.66 7.68
CA LEU A 76 7.92 2.81 8.71
C LEU A 76 7.64 4.28 9.03
N ILE A 77 8.68 5.10 9.20
CA ILE A 77 8.54 6.53 9.49
C ILE A 77 7.82 7.24 8.35
N VAL A 78 8.22 6.99 7.10
CA VAL A 78 7.60 7.60 5.91
C VAL A 78 6.13 7.21 5.79
N VAL A 79 5.82 5.91 5.92
CA VAL A 79 4.44 5.41 5.84
C VAL A 79 3.58 6.02 6.96
N ASN A 80 4.09 6.07 8.18
CA ASN A 80 3.38 6.68 9.31
C ASN A 80 3.14 8.19 9.10
N ALA A 81 4.10 8.92 8.52
CA ALA A 81 3.92 10.33 8.18
C ALA A 81 2.81 10.53 7.12
N ILE A 82 2.77 9.66 6.10
CA ILE A 82 1.71 9.68 5.09
C ILE A 82 0.33 9.42 5.74
N ILE A 83 0.22 8.37 6.56
CA ILE A 83 -1.05 8.06 7.25
C ILE A 83 -1.48 9.19 8.17
N LYS A 84 -0.53 9.78 8.92
CA LYS A 84 -0.81 10.93 9.79
C LYS A 84 -1.39 12.09 8.98
N LYS A 85 -0.80 12.40 7.83
CA LYS A 85 -1.30 13.45 6.93
C LYS A 85 -2.72 13.14 6.42
N LEU A 86 -2.97 11.91 5.96
CA LEU A 86 -4.29 11.49 5.49
C LEU A 86 -5.37 11.61 6.58
N LYS A 87 -5.02 11.29 7.83
CA LYS A 87 -5.91 11.47 8.99
C LYS A 87 -6.20 12.95 9.27
N GLN A 88 -5.17 13.80 9.25
CA GLN A 88 -5.32 15.25 9.43
C GLN A 88 -6.23 15.86 8.36
N ASP A 89 -6.10 15.40 7.12
CA ASP A 89 -6.92 15.84 5.98
C ASP A 89 -8.34 15.24 5.98
N ARG A 90 -8.69 14.40 6.99
CA ARG A 90 -9.96 13.65 7.06
C ARG A 90 -10.29 12.90 5.76
N TYR A 91 -9.25 12.37 5.12
CA TYR A 91 -9.31 11.88 3.75
C TYR A 91 -10.33 10.75 3.57
N VAL A 92 -10.38 9.80 4.50
CA VAL A 92 -11.30 8.64 4.43
C VAL A 92 -12.76 9.08 4.60
N GLN A 93 -13.03 10.05 5.48
CA GLN A 93 -14.38 10.59 5.69
C GLN A 93 -14.89 11.29 4.43
N ILE A 94 -14.06 12.13 3.81
CA ILE A 94 -14.41 12.81 2.55
C ILE A 94 -14.76 11.79 1.46
N ILE A 95 -13.98 10.72 1.34
CA ILE A 95 -14.26 9.66 0.35
C ILE A 95 -15.52 8.88 0.70
N HIS A 96 -15.78 8.61 1.97
CA HIS A 96 -16.99 7.93 2.40
C HIS A 96 -18.24 8.75 2.03
N GLU A 97 -18.21 10.06 2.26
CA GLU A 97 -19.29 10.96 1.82
C GLU A 97 -19.46 10.99 0.29
N GLU A 98 -18.36 10.99 -0.47
CA GLU A 98 -18.41 10.85 -1.93
C GLU A 98 -19.01 9.48 -2.34
N TYR A 99 -18.64 8.41 -1.66
CA TYR A 99 -19.09 7.04 -1.91
C TYR A 99 -20.60 6.88 -1.72
N LEU A 100 -21.15 7.46 -0.66
CA LEU A 100 -22.58 7.40 -0.36
C LEU A 100 -23.43 8.06 -1.47
N LYS A 101 -22.89 9.05 -2.17
CA LYS A 101 -23.54 9.74 -3.30
C LYS A 101 -23.46 8.96 -4.62
N MET A 102 -22.63 7.92 -4.71
CA MET A 102 -22.45 7.13 -5.93
C MET A 102 -23.56 6.12 -6.14
N THR A 103 -23.83 5.82 -7.41
CA THR A 103 -24.67 4.70 -7.83
C THR A 103 -23.97 3.35 -7.58
N LYS A 104 -24.75 2.26 -7.50
CA LYS A 104 -24.21 0.91 -7.32
C LYS A 104 -23.21 0.50 -8.42
N GLU A 105 -23.45 0.94 -9.66
CA GLU A 105 -22.59 0.62 -10.80
C GLU A 105 -21.23 1.32 -10.70
N GLU A 106 -21.23 2.60 -10.35
CA GLU A 106 -20.01 3.38 -10.12
C GLU A 106 -19.17 2.78 -9.00
N ARG A 107 -19.80 2.43 -7.88
CA ARG A 107 -19.13 1.77 -6.75
C ARG A 107 -18.45 0.46 -7.18
N LYS A 108 -19.16 -0.38 -7.94
CA LYS A 108 -18.62 -1.66 -8.46
C LYS A 108 -17.44 -1.44 -9.42
N LYS A 109 -17.50 -0.39 -10.25
CA LYS A 109 -16.41 -0.02 -11.17
C LYS A 109 -15.16 0.41 -10.42
N HIS A 110 -15.31 1.28 -9.42
CA HIS A 110 -14.21 1.71 -8.54
C HIS A 110 -13.63 0.55 -7.74
N TYR A 111 -14.48 -0.33 -7.19
CA TYR A 111 -14.05 -1.55 -6.52
C TYR A 111 -13.14 -2.43 -7.40
N LYS A 112 -13.55 -2.70 -8.64
CA LYS A 112 -12.71 -3.48 -9.58
C LYS A 112 -11.37 -2.80 -9.83
N ARG A 113 -11.35 -1.47 -10.01
CA ARG A 113 -10.10 -0.72 -10.22
C ARG A 113 -9.19 -0.75 -9.00
N GLY A 114 -9.75 -0.59 -7.80
CA GLY A 114 -9.00 -0.69 -6.54
C GLY A 114 -8.36 -2.06 -6.35
N LEU A 115 -9.12 -3.14 -6.60
CA LEU A 115 -8.59 -4.50 -6.61
C LEU A 115 -7.42 -4.68 -7.58
N TRP A 116 -7.55 -4.23 -8.83
CA TRP A 116 -6.47 -4.29 -9.82
C TRP A 116 -5.20 -3.53 -9.39
N LYS A 117 -5.31 -2.54 -8.49
CA LYS A 117 -4.15 -1.84 -7.91
C LYS A 117 -3.53 -2.60 -6.74
N VAL A 118 -4.34 -3.23 -5.89
CA VAL A 118 -3.88 -3.93 -4.68
C VAL A 118 -3.30 -5.30 -5.00
N ILE A 119 -3.89 -6.03 -5.96
CA ILE A 119 -3.49 -7.39 -6.33
C ILE A 119 -1.99 -7.47 -6.69
N PRO A 120 -1.44 -6.63 -7.60
CA PRO A 120 -0.02 -6.67 -7.92
C PRO A 120 0.88 -6.44 -6.71
N ILE A 121 0.48 -5.58 -5.77
CA ILE A 121 1.25 -5.27 -4.55
C ILE A 121 1.32 -6.50 -3.64
N PHE A 122 0.25 -7.29 -3.58
CA PHE A 122 0.21 -8.54 -2.82
C PHE A 122 1.09 -9.64 -3.44
N PHE A 123 1.14 -9.71 -4.78
CA PHE A 123 1.98 -10.68 -5.48
C PHE A 123 3.44 -10.24 -5.63
N TYR A 124 3.71 -8.94 -5.45
CA TYR A 124 5.04 -8.37 -5.57
C TYR A 124 6.10 -9.10 -4.73
N PRO A 125 5.90 -9.40 -3.43
CA PRO A 125 6.83 -10.22 -2.65
C PRO A 125 7.19 -11.56 -3.29
N ILE A 126 6.20 -12.27 -3.84
CA ILE A 126 6.36 -13.62 -4.39
C ILE A 126 7.18 -13.56 -5.69
N ILE A 127 6.83 -12.62 -6.57
CA ILE A 127 7.55 -12.40 -7.83
C ILE A 127 9.02 -12.07 -7.56
N ILE A 128 9.27 -11.26 -6.52
CA ILE A 128 10.62 -10.85 -6.15
C ILE A 128 11.42 -12.02 -5.59
N ILE A 129 10.86 -12.82 -4.67
CA ILE A 129 11.54 -14.03 -4.18
C ILE A 129 11.90 -14.96 -5.34
N ALA A 130 11.00 -15.16 -6.30
CA ALA A 130 11.26 -15.97 -7.48
C ALA A 130 12.40 -15.40 -8.35
N PHE A 131 12.41 -14.09 -8.59
CA PHE A 131 13.46 -13.41 -9.36
C PHE A 131 14.82 -13.44 -8.67
N LEU A 132 14.87 -13.20 -7.35
CA LEU A 132 16.09 -13.28 -6.56
C LEU A 132 16.69 -14.69 -6.62
N LYS A 133 15.85 -15.73 -6.56
CA LYS A 133 16.27 -17.12 -6.68
C LYS A 133 16.83 -17.45 -8.06
N LEU A 134 16.30 -16.83 -9.13
CA LEU A 134 16.82 -16.98 -10.49
C LEU A 134 18.21 -16.39 -10.68
N ILE A 135 18.53 -15.26 -10.03
CA ILE A 135 19.84 -14.60 -10.16
C ILE A 135 20.92 -15.26 -9.27
N THR A 136 20.50 -15.97 -8.22
CA THR A 136 21.42 -16.65 -7.29
C THR A 136 21.76 -18.09 -7.68
N LEU A 137 21.12 -18.63 -8.73
CA LEU A 137 21.42 -19.93 -9.33
C LEU A 137 22.43 -19.76 -10.47
#